data_AF-A0A971AZV0-F1
#
_entry.id   AF-A0A971AZV0-F1
#
_cell.length_a   1.000
_cell.length_b   1.000
_cell.length_c   1.000
_cell.angle_alpha   90.00
_cell.angle_beta   90.00
_cell.angle_gamma   90.00
#
_symmetry.space_group_name_H-M   'P 1'
#
loop_
_entity.id
_entity.type
_entity.pdbx_description
1 polymer ?
#
loop_
_entity_poly.entity_id
_entity_poly.type
_entity_poly.pdbx_seq_one_letter_code
_entity_poly.pdbx_strand_id
1 'polypeptide(L)'
;MATTFAELGIAFPLFEAPVDASDYVGTANCCICQTDGVHCFPLGIGTAVMIPCSVCGVVNALDIDSKASIRCRECGETITFPASVVDRKEPKTCYQCLRAGKVALTKDTEFGMVSWDQAFSGVTNGIPGLQQDQFESVMINAEEDWVGVKLPQDIMFELLRTPKYRTWQGERWLFCCRYPMTYLGEWHHDQFNQRASDGNGESLYYAALEDVPDDTWDSLGHAVNAYVFECKQCGRLRAHWDFD
;
A
#
# COMPACT_ATOMS: atom_id res chain seq x y z
N MET A 1 -11.06 -22.52 1.23
CA MET A 1 -11.12 -21.10 0.83
C MET A 1 -10.49 -20.29 1.95
N ALA A 2 -9.49 -19.48 1.62
CA ALA A 2 -8.85 -18.61 2.60
C ALA A 2 -9.73 -17.38 2.83
N THR A 3 -9.78 -16.90 4.08
CA THR A 3 -10.65 -15.78 4.46
C THR A 3 -10.12 -14.45 3.93
N THR A 4 -10.98 -13.62 3.36
CA THR A 4 -10.70 -12.25 2.91
C THR A 4 -11.14 -11.21 3.95
N PHE A 5 -10.68 -9.96 3.80
CA PHE A 5 -11.16 -8.87 4.66
C PHE A 5 -12.65 -8.57 4.50
N ALA A 6 -13.21 -8.76 3.30
CA ALA A 6 -14.64 -8.59 3.07
C ALA A 6 -15.48 -9.59 3.87
N GLU A 7 -15.03 -10.85 3.94
CA GLU A 7 -15.68 -11.89 4.75
C GLU A 7 -15.56 -11.64 6.26
N LEU A 8 -14.52 -10.91 6.69
CA LEU A 8 -14.38 -10.42 8.08
C LEU A 8 -15.20 -9.14 8.35
N GLY A 9 -15.90 -8.58 7.37
CA GLY A 9 -16.65 -7.33 7.52
C GLY A 9 -15.78 -6.06 7.58
N ILE A 10 -14.53 -6.13 7.11
CA ILE A 10 -13.53 -5.05 7.14
C ILE A 10 -12.87 -4.83 5.77
N ALA A 11 -13.66 -4.83 4.70
CA ALA A 11 -13.18 -4.75 3.32
C ALA A 11 -12.31 -3.52 3.01
N PHE A 12 -11.29 -3.69 2.18
CA PHE A 12 -10.51 -2.60 1.60
C PHE A 12 -10.70 -2.58 0.07
N PRO A 13 -11.02 -1.42 -0.53
CA PRO A 13 -11.25 -1.33 -1.98
C PRO A 13 -10.08 -1.81 -2.86
N LEU A 14 -8.86 -1.63 -2.37
CA LEU A 14 -7.65 -1.99 -3.09
C LEU A 14 -7.06 -3.34 -2.64
N PHE A 15 -7.73 -4.11 -1.77
CA PHE A 15 -7.20 -5.38 -1.26
C PHE A 15 -8.30 -6.44 -1.17
N GLU A 16 -8.29 -7.38 -2.11
CA GLU A 16 -9.23 -8.53 -2.16
C GLU A 16 -8.54 -9.88 -1.92
N ALA A 17 -7.22 -9.88 -1.71
CA ALA A 17 -6.47 -11.07 -1.37
C ALA A 17 -6.89 -11.67 -0.01
N PRO A 18 -6.55 -12.94 0.24
CA PRO A 18 -6.61 -13.54 1.57
C PRO A 18 -5.89 -12.73 2.66
N VAL A 19 -6.38 -12.78 3.90
CA VAL A 19 -5.84 -11.95 4.99
C VAL A 19 -4.42 -12.33 5.42
N ASP A 20 -4.01 -13.58 5.21
CA ASP A 20 -2.65 -14.06 5.49
C ASP A 20 -1.60 -13.49 4.52
N ALA A 21 -2.03 -12.97 3.36
CA ALA A 21 -1.19 -12.23 2.44
C ALA A 21 -0.91 -10.79 2.90
N SER A 22 -1.34 -10.38 4.11
CA SER A 22 -1.19 -9.03 4.64
C SER A 22 -0.47 -8.96 5.98
N ASP A 23 -0.17 -7.75 6.43
CA ASP A 23 0.33 -7.48 7.79
C ASP A 23 -0.77 -7.49 8.87
N TYR A 24 -1.92 -8.10 8.62
CA TYR A 24 -3.00 -8.20 9.59
C TYR A 24 -2.62 -9.05 10.82
N VAL A 25 -2.93 -8.56 12.02
CA VAL A 25 -2.53 -9.19 13.31
C VAL A 25 -3.70 -9.73 14.11
N GLY A 26 -4.86 -9.94 13.49
CA GLY A 26 -6.05 -10.43 14.20
C GLY A 26 -6.81 -9.32 14.93
N THR A 27 -7.63 -9.72 15.91
CA THR A 27 -8.30 -8.81 16.84
C THR A 27 -7.35 -8.40 17.97
N ALA A 28 -7.26 -7.11 18.26
CA ALA A 28 -6.42 -6.57 19.33
C ALA A 28 -6.99 -5.23 19.86
N ASN A 29 -6.23 -4.59 20.75
CA ASN A 29 -6.49 -3.23 21.21
C ASN A 29 -5.89 -2.20 20.26
N CYS A 30 -6.72 -1.27 19.77
CA CYS A 30 -6.28 -0.16 18.92
C CYS A 30 -5.62 0.95 19.75
N CYS A 31 -4.36 1.29 19.48
CA CYS A 31 -3.69 2.38 20.21
C CYS A 31 -4.20 3.79 19.88
N ILE A 32 -4.95 3.94 18.77
CA ILE A 32 -5.50 5.21 18.30
C ILE A 32 -6.84 5.55 18.97
N CYS A 33 -7.78 4.60 19.00
CA CYS A 33 -9.12 4.80 19.61
C CYS A 33 -9.34 4.03 20.91
N GLN A 34 -8.36 3.23 21.34
CA GLN A 34 -8.38 2.43 22.56
C GLN A 34 -9.46 1.34 22.63
N THR A 35 -10.21 1.13 21.55
CA THR A 35 -11.19 0.04 21.42
C THR A 35 -10.47 -1.31 21.42
N ASP A 36 -10.98 -2.26 22.21
CA ASP A 36 -10.47 -3.62 22.32
C ASP A 36 -11.27 -4.62 21.48
N GLY A 37 -10.67 -5.78 21.20
CA GLY A 37 -11.31 -6.87 20.46
C GLY A 37 -11.64 -6.53 19.00
N VAL A 38 -10.91 -5.60 18.38
CA VAL A 38 -11.16 -5.13 17.01
C VAL A 38 -10.05 -5.54 16.05
N HIS A 39 -10.39 -5.79 14.79
CA HIS A 39 -9.42 -6.13 13.75
C HIS A 39 -8.36 -5.05 13.57
N CYS A 40 -7.09 -5.42 13.72
CA CYS A 40 -5.97 -4.49 13.80
C CYS A 40 -4.84 -4.78 12.83
N PHE A 41 -4.06 -3.72 12.57
CA PHE A 41 -2.88 -3.68 11.72
C PHE A 41 -1.73 -3.05 12.51
N PRO A 42 -0.50 -3.55 12.38
CA PRO A 42 0.67 -2.99 13.04
C PRO A 42 1.00 -1.61 12.47
N LEU A 43 1.51 -0.74 13.34
CA LEU A 43 2.10 0.54 12.96
C LEU A 43 3.61 0.37 13.10
N GLY A 44 4.29 0.24 11.95
CA GLY A 44 5.74 0.05 11.88
C GLY A 44 6.42 1.10 11.02
N ILE A 45 7.66 0.84 10.61
CA ILE A 45 8.44 1.74 9.75
C ILE A 45 7.63 2.18 8.52
N GLY A 46 7.70 3.47 8.21
CA GLY A 46 6.93 4.07 7.12
C GLY A 46 5.45 4.19 7.45
N THR A 47 5.08 4.37 8.71
CA THR A 47 3.70 4.65 9.10
C THR A 47 3.61 6.00 9.79
N ALA A 48 2.60 6.79 9.44
CA ALA A 48 2.33 8.06 10.10
C ALA A 48 0.99 8.07 10.82
N VAL A 49 0.92 8.72 11.99
CA VAL A 49 -0.32 8.97 12.72
C VAL A 49 -0.77 10.41 12.45
N MET A 50 -2.05 10.56 12.10
CA MET A 50 -2.66 11.84 11.77
C MET A 50 -3.23 12.49 13.02
N ILE A 51 -2.60 13.59 13.44
CA ILE A 51 -2.98 14.31 14.66
C ILE A 51 -3.40 15.74 14.28
N PRO A 52 -4.66 16.14 14.56
CA PRO A 52 -5.06 17.53 14.42
C PRO A 52 -4.36 18.39 15.47
N CYS A 53 -3.88 19.56 15.07
CA CYS A 53 -3.34 20.54 15.99
C CYS A 53 -4.44 21.00 16.96
N SER A 54 -4.15 21.01 18.27
CA SER A 54 -5.09 21.44 19.31
C SER A 54 -5.46 22.93 19.22
N VAL A 55 -4.64 23.74 18.54
CA VAL A 55 -4.84 25.19 18.41
C VAL A 55 -5.58 25.54 17.13
N CYS A 56 -5.11 25.08 15.97
CA CYS A 56 -5.68 25.48 14.67
C CYS A 56 -6.48 24.37 13.97
N GLY A 57 -6.51 23.15 14.50
CA GLY A 57 -7.26 22.02 13.93
C GLY A 57 -6.61 21.35 12.70
N VAL A 58 -5.55 21.93 12.14
CA VAL A 58 -4.85 21.39 10.97
C VAL A 58 -4.29 20.02 11.29
N VAL A 59 -4.54 19.05 10.40
CA VAL A 59 -3.98 17.70 10.52
C VAL A 59 -2.52 17.69 10.14
N ASN A 60 -1.70 17.04 10.97
CA ASN A 60 -0.28 16.83 10.73
C ASN A 60 0.03 15.33 10.86
N ALA A 61 0.98 14.85 10.06
CA ALA A 61 1.46 13.48 10.11
C ALA A 61 2.70 13.38 10.99
N LEU A 62 2.65 12.51 12.00
CA LEU A 62 3.81 12.20 12.83
C LEU A 62 4.28 10.79 12.51
N ASP A 63 5.57 10.63 12.23
CA ASP A 63 6.19 9.35 11.95
C ASP A 63 6.27 8.46 13.20
N ILE A 64 5.72 7.25 13.09
CA ILE A 64 5.63 6.30 14.21
C ILE A 64 6.99 5.77 14.64
N ASP A 65 7.98 5.76 13.75
CA ASP A 65 9.28 5.16 14.01
C ASP A 65 10.11 6.06 14.94
N SER A 66 10.22 7.35 14.57
CA SER A 66 10.89 8.34 15.42
C SER A 66 10.12 8.66 16.71
N LYS A 67 8.79 8.50 16.72
CA LYS A 67 7.87 8.96 17.79
C LYS A 67 8.12 10.41 18.23
N ALA A 68 8.74 11.21 17.38
CA ALA A 68 9.16 12.56 17.71
C ALA A 68 7.98 13.53 17.65
N SER A 69 8.03 14.56 18.49
CA SER A 69 7.13 15.70 18.37
C SER A 69 7.52 16.56 17.17
N ILE A 70 6.53 17.14 16.50
CA ILE A 70 6.75 18.07 15.38
C ILE A 70 6.16 19.44 15.70
N ARG A 71 6.46 20.44 14.88
CA ARG A 71 5.78 21.74 14.89
C ARG A 71 4.65 21.70 13.88
N CYS A 72 3.49 22.22 14.25
CA CYS A 72 2.33 22.33 13.38
C CYS A 72 2.72 23.12 12.13
N ARG A 73 2.41 22.59 10.96
CA ARG A 73 2.75 23.22 9.67
C ARG A 73 2.09 24.58 9.43
N GLU A 74 1.06 24.93 10.19
CA GLU A 74 0.33 26.19 10.02
C GLU A 74 0.61 27.19 11.14
N CYS A 75 0.33 26.85 12.40
CA CYS A 75 0.50 27.79 13.53
C CYS A 75 1.82 27.61 14.29
N GLY A 76 2.61 26.59 13.94
CA GLY A 76 3.85 26.25 14.62
C GLY A 76 3.68 25.53 15.96
N GLU A 77 2.47 25.37 16.53
CA GLU A 77 2.29 24.70 17.84
C GLU A 77 2.94 23.30 17.90
N THR A 78 3.47 22.89 19.06
CA THR A 78 4.06 21.56 19.18
C THR A 78 2.97 20.49 19.19
N ILE A 79 3.12 19.49 18.32
CA ILE A 79 2.22 18.34 18.24
C ILE A 79 2.98 17.11 18.72
N THR A 80 2.37 16.38 19.66
CA THR A 80 2.93 15.17 20.26
C THR A 80 2.02 13.98 20.02
N PHE A 81 2.60 12.78 20.08
CA PHE A 81 1.82 11.55 20.11
C PHE A 81 1.01 11.43 21.41
N PRO A 82 -0.16 10.80 21.38
CA PRO A 82 -0.85 10.38 22.60
C PRO A 82 -0.05 9.27 23.29
N ALA A 83 -0.10 9.24 24.63
CA ALA A 83 0.58 8.22 25.45
C ALA A 83 0.21 6.78 25.04
N SER A 84 -1.05 6.57 24.62
CA SER A 84 -1.54 5.26 24.14
C SER A 84 -0.77 4.72 22.93
N VAL A 85 -0.07 5.58 22.19
CA VAL A 85 0.81 5.21 21.07
C VAL A 85 2.27 5.11 21.52
N VAL A 86 2.76 6.10 22.27
CA VAL A 86 4.17 6.17 22.69
C VAL A 86 4.55 4.97 23.55
N ASP A 87 3.71 4.62 24.52
CA ASP A 87 3.99 3.58 25.52
C ASP A 87 3.90 2.15 24.95
N ARG A 88 3.46 2.00 23.69
CA ARG A 88 3.34 0.70 23.03
C ARG A 88 4.64 0.37 22.29
N LYS A 89 5.21 -0.78 22.61
CA LYS A 89 6.33 -1.37 21.85
C LYS A 89 5.90 -1.74 20.43
N GLU A 90 4.71 -2.29 20.28
CA GLU A 90 4.11 -2.67 19.00
C GLU A 90 2.77 -1.94 18.85
N PRO A 91 2.78 -0.67 18.43
CA PRO A 91 1.56 0.09 18.24
C PRO A 91 0.72 -0.53 17.10
N LYS A 92 -0.61 -0.53 17.26
CA LYS A 92 -1.56 -1.15 16.33
C LYS A 92 -2.76 -0.23 16.12
N THR A 93 -3.25 -0.12 14.89
CA THR A 93 -4.49 0.61 14.58
C THR A 93 -5.59 -0.35 14.15
N CYS A 94 -6.85 -0.04 14.49
CA CYS A 94 -7.97 -0.81 13.98
C CYS A 94 -8.35 -0.40 12.56
N TYR A 95 -9.04 -1.30 11.87
CA TYR A 95 -9.66 -1.05 10.56
C TYR A 95 -10.38 0.31 10.49
N GLN A 96 -11.23 0.62 11.47
CA GLN A 96 -12.01 1.87 11.47
C GLN A 96 -11.12 3.12 11.54
N CYS A 97 -10.06 3.10 12.36
CA CYS A 97 -9.13 4.23 12.45
C CYS A 97 -8.29 4.37 11.18
N LEU A 98 -7.88 3.26 10.57
CA LEU A 98 -7.19 3.26 9.29
C LEU A 98 -8.07 3.83 8.17
N ARG A 99 -9.30 3.32 8.00
CA ARG A 99 -10.26 3.82 6.99
C ARG A 99 -10.67 5.28 7.21
N ALA A 100 -10.74 5.73 8.46
CA ALA A 100 -10.98 7.14 8.79
C ALA A 100 -9.78 8.05 8.51
N GLY A 101 -8.66 7.52 8.01
CA GLY A 101 -7.45 8.31 7.72
C GLY A 101 -6.75 8.84 8.96
N LYS A 102 -6.91 8.20 10.13
CA LYS A 102 -6.16 8.55 11.35
C LYS A 102 -4.71 8.03 11.31
N VAL A 103 -4.42 7.16 10.35
CA VAL A 103 -3.12 6.57 10.09
C VAL A 103 -2.92 6.52 8.58
N ALA A 104 -1.69 6.74 8.12
CA ALA A 104 -1.25 6.43 6.76
C ALA A 104 -0.14 5.40 6.78
N LEU A 105 -0.31 4.34 6.00
CA LEU A 105 0.71 3.33 5.75
C LEU A 105 1.41 3.72 4.45
N THR A 106 2.70 4.08 4.51
CA THR A 106 3.48 4.41 3.31
C THR A 106 3.51 3.21 2.36
N LYS A 107 3.44 3.51 1.07
CA LYS A 107 3.32 2.54 -0.01
C LYS A 107 4.40 2.76 -1.04
N ASP A 108 5.10 1.68 -1.39
CA ASP A 108 5.96 1.67 -2.56
C ASP A 108 5.13 1.31 -3.79
N THR A 109 5.38 2.02 -4.88
CA THR A 109 4.61 1.89 -6.12
C THR A 109 5.56 1.82 -7.31
N GLU A 110 5.05 1.45 -8.47
CA GLU A 110 5.82 1.53 -9.72
C GLU A 110 6.25 2.96 -10.11
N PHE A 111 5.74 3.99 -9.43
CA PHE A 111 6.14 5.39 -9.62
C PHE A 111 6.88 5.97 -8.40
N GLY A 112 7.39 5.09 -7.54
CA GLY A 112 8.10 5.44 -6.31
C GLY A 112 7.20 5.50 -5.09
N MET A 113 7.80 5.85 -3.96
CA MET A 113 7.14 5.88 -2.66
C MET A 113 6.00 6.91 -2.63
N VAL A 114 4.91 6.53 -1.97
CA VAL A 114 3.79 7.39 -1.57
C VAL A 114 3.70 7.34 -0.04
N SER A 115 4.18 8.39 0.61
CA SER A 115 3.93 8.64 2.03
C SER A 115 2.82 9.70 2.19
N TRP A 116 2.53 10.11 3.44
CA TRP A 116 1.60 11.21 3.67
C TRP A 116 2.00 12.50 2.96
N ASP A 117 3.30 12.85 2.94
CA ASP A 117 3.77 14.07 2.30
C ASP A 117 3.51 14.05 0.79
N GLN A 118 3.78 12.92 0.14
CA GLN A 118 3.49 12.72 -1.29
C GLN A 118 1.98 12.73 -1.56
N ALA A 119 1.17 12.07 -0.73
CA ALA A 119 -0.29 12.11 -0.88
C ALA A 119 -0.85 13.53 -0.68
N PHE A 120 -0.26 14.31 0.22
CA PHE A 120 -0.65 15.69 0.46
C PHE A 120 -0.20 16.65 -0.65
N SER A 121 0.97 16.42 -1.27
CA SER A 121 1.44 17.23 -2.41
C SER A 121 0.77 16.83 -3.73
N GLY A 122 0.26 15.60 -3.83
CA GLY A 122 -0.31 15.04 -5.05
C GLY A 122 0.75 14.58 -6.06
N VAL A 123 1.99 14.34 -5.61
CA VAL A 123 3.11 13.90 -6.46
C VAL A 123 3.86 12.78 -5.75
N THR A 124 4.15 11.68 -6.45
CA THR A 124 4.94 10.56 -5.89
C THR A 124 6.40 10.96 -5.65
N ASN A 125 7.14 10.17 -4.87
CA ASN A 125 8.57 10.44 -4.63
C ASN A 125 9.44 10.24 -5.89
N GLY A 126 8.87 9.56 -6.90
CA GLY A 126 9.54 9.25 -8.15
C GLY A 126 10.52 8.09 -8.05
N ILE A 127 11.02 7.70 -9.22
CA ILE A 127 12.11 6.74 -9.40
C ILE A 127 13.06 7.28 -10.48
N PRO A 128 14.34 6.90 -10.46
CA PRO A 128 15.30 7.33 -11.48
C PRO A 128 14.90 6.80 -12.87
N GLY A 129 14.94 7.67 -13.88
CA GLY A 129 14.72 7.30 -15.28
C GLY A 129 13.29 6.87 -15.62
N LEU A 130 12.29 7.21 -14.79
CA LEU A 130 10.89 6.83 -15.03
C LEU A 130 10.42 7.29 -16.42
N GLN A 131 10.01 6.32 -17.25
CA GLN A 131 9.36 6.55 -18.54
C GLN A 131 7.91 6.04 -18.46
N GLN A 132 6.94 6.93 -18.67
CA GLN A 132 5.53 6.59 -18.68
C GLN A 132 4.72 7.64 -19.46
N ASP A 133 3.58 7.25 -20.02
CA ASP A 133 2.72 8.09 -20.86
C ASP A 133 1.29 8.26 -20.31
N GLN A 134 0.96 7.59 -19.21
CA GLN A 134 -0.39 7.55 -18.64
C GLN A 134 -0.70 8.73 -17.72
N PHE A 135 0.31 9.33 -17.10
CA PHE A 135 0.23 10.36 -16.06
C PHE A 135 1.08 11.60 -16.40
N GLU A 136 0.81 12.71 -15.72
CA GLU A 136 1.67 13.89 -15.78
C GLU A 136 2.95 13.63 -14.98
N SER A 137 4.10 13.58 -15.65
CA SER A 137 5.42 13.45 -15.00
C SER A 137 5.87 14.76 -14.37
N VAL A 138 6.51 14.68 -13.22
CA VAL A 138 7.11 15.80 -12.48
C VAL A 138 8.56 15.49 -12.18
N MET A 139 9.48 16.37 -12.60
CA MET A 139 10.89 16.25 -12.27
C MET A 139 11.09 16.54 -10.77
N ILE A 140 11.54 15.55 -10.01
CA ILE A 140 11.77 15.64 -8.56
C ILE A 140 13.22 16.07 -8.29
N ASN A 141 14.17 15.43 -8.97
CA ASN A 141 15.59 15.80 -8.92
C ASN A 141 16.20 15.63 -10.32
N ALA A 142 16.56 16.75 -10.96
CA ALA A 142 17.12 16.75 -12.31
C ALA A 142 18.56 16.24 -12.38
N GLU A 143 19.35 16.35 -11.30
CA GLU A 143 20.74 15.89 -11.30
C GLU A 143 20.85 14.36 -11.24
N GLU A 144 19.87 13.73 -10.60
CA GLU A 144 19.80 12.27 -10.43
C GLU A 144 18.70 11.62 -11.30
N ASP A 145 18.07 12.40 -12.19
CA ASP A 145 16.99 11.96 -13.09
C ASP A 145 15.79 11.30 -12.37
N TRP A 146 15.47 11.76 -11.15
CA TRP A 146 14.30 11.27 -10.43
C TRP A 146 13.05 11.96 -10.95
N VAL A 147 12.13 11.15 -11.44
CA VAL A 147 10.86 11.60 -11.99
C VAL A 147 9.72 10.91 -11.25
N GLY A 148 8.80 11.72 -10.72
CA GLY A 148 7.56 11.30 -10.08
C GLY A 148 6.36 11.53 -10.99
N VAL A 149 5.19 11.09 -10.53
CA VAL A 149 3.94 11.31 -11.25
C VAL A 149 2.95 12.05 -10.37
N LYS A 150 2.13 12.89 -11.00
CA LYS A 150 1.04 13.59 -10.35
C LYS A 150 -0.20 12.71 -10.28
N LEU A 151 -0.77 12.59 -9.10
CA LEU A 151 -1.95 11.77 -8.83
C LEU A 151 -2.97 12.57 -8.02
N PRO A 152 -4.28 12.30 -8.20
CA PRO A 152 -5.31 12.82 -7.31
C PRO A 152 -5.04 12.41 -5.85
N GLN A 153 -5.13 13.38 -4.93
CA GLN A 153 -4.79 13.15 -3.51
C GLN A 153 -5.71 12.12 -2.86
N ASP A 154 -7.00 12.11 -3.22
CA ASP A 154 -7.98 11.16 -2.72
C ASP A 154 -7.60 9.71 -3.04
N ILE A 155 -7.10 9.48 -4.25
CA ILE A 155 -6.56 8.18 -4.69
C ILE A 155 -5.31 7.80 -3.88
N MET A 156 -4.38 8.74 -3.69
CA MET A 156 -3.17 8.48 -2.90
C MET A 156 -3.51 8.19 -1.43
N PHE A 157 -4.47 8.91 -0.84
CA PHE A 157 -4.93 8.62 0.51
C PHE A 157 -5.69 7.30 0.62
N GLU A 158 -6.41 6.87 -0.42
CA GLU A 158 -7.02 5.53 -0.44
C GLU A 158 -5.95 4.43 -0.40
N LEU A 159 -4.88 4.61 -1.16
CA LEU A 159 -3.71 3.73 -1.14
C LEU A 159 -3.05 3.68 0.25
N LEU A 160 -2.85 4.83 0.90
CA LEU A 160 -2.30 4.90 2.27
C LEU A 160 -3.20 4.30 3.36
N ARG A 161 -4.50 4.11 3.08
CA ARG A 161 -5.47 3.47 3.99
C ARG A 161 -5.66 1.99 3.69
N THR A 162 -4.83 1.42 2.81
CA THR A 162 -4.87 0.02 2.42
C THR A 162 -3.71 -0.73 3.10
N PRO A 163 -3.93 -1.94 3.67
CA PRO A 163 -2.88 -2.73 4.28
C PRO A 163 -1.73 -3.04 3.32
N LYS A 164 -0.54 -3.28 3.86
CA LYS A 164 0.58 -3.88 3.13
C LYS A 164 0.29 -5.34 2.81
N TYR A 165 0.84 -5.82 1.70
CA TYR A 165 0.91 -7.24 1.40
C TYR A 165 2.32 -7.76 1.64
N ARG A 166 2.42 -9.06 1.94
CA ARG A 166 3.69 -9.73 2.16
C ARG A 166 4.34 -10.07 0.82
N THR A 167 5.65 -9.87 0.76
CA THR A 167 6.48 -10.02 -0.42
C THR A 167 7.93 -10.17 0.02
N TRP A 168 8.79 -10.74 -0.81
CA TRP A 168 10.18 -11.04 -0.44
C TRP A 168 11.12 -9.85 -0.64
N GLN A 169 10.99 -9.15 -1.76
CA GLN A 169 11.92 -8.10 -2.20
C GLN A 169 11.36 -6.68 -2.08
N GLY A 170 10.11 -6.54 -1.62
CA GLY A 170 9.49 -5.25 -1.32
C GLY A 170 8.18 -5.03 -2.05
N GLU A 171 7.33 -4.19 -1.45
CA GLU A 171 6.03 -3.88 -2.01
C GLU A 171 6.17 -3.05 -3.30
N ARG A 172 5.33 -3.30 -4.29
CA ARG A 172 5.23 -2.47 -5.49
C ARG A 172 3.79 -2.43 -5.98
N TRP A 173 3.03 -1.45 -5.49
CA TRP A 173 1.66 -1.24 -5.94
C TRP A 173 1.60 -0.83 -7.41
N LEU A 174 0.71 -1.47 -8.17
CA LEU A 174 0.54 -1.24 -9.60
C LEU A 174 -0.68 -0.36 -9.89
N PHE A 175 -0.62 0.35 -11.01
CA PHE A 175 -1.63 1.28 -11.50
C PHE A 175 -2.12 0.87 -12.89
N CYS A 176 -3.38 1.15 -13.18
CA CYS A 176 -3.93 1.01 -14.52
C CYS A 176 -5.12 1.94 -14.67
N CYS A 177 -5.33 2.48 -15.87
CA CYS A 177 -6.42 3.43 -16.15
C CYS A 177 -6.41 4.65 -15.19
N ARG A 178 -5.21 5.08 -14.75
CA ARG A 178 -4.98 6.17 -13.80
C ARG A 178 -5.41 5.94 -12.36
N TYR A 179 -5.62 4.68 -11.96
CA TYR A 179 -5.99 4.30 -10.60
C TYR A 179 -5.12 3.16 -10.08
N PRO A 180 -4.85 3.09 -8.76
CA PRO A 180 -4.25 1.93 -8.12
C PRO A 180 -5.11 0.70 -8.41
N MET A 181 -4.46 -0.39 -8.74
CA MET A 181 -5.13 -1.67 -8.96
C MET A 181 -5.44 -2.35 -7.62
N THR A 182 -6.39 -3.27 -7.63
CA THR A 182 -6.77 -4.06 -6.44
C THR A 182 -5.87 -5.28 -6.36
N TYR A 183 -5.19 -5.48 -5.23
CA TYR A 183 -4.36 -6.65 -4.99
C TYR A 183 -5.22 -7.91 -4.77
N LEU A 184 -4.91 -8.97 -5.51
CA LEU A 184 -5.63 -10.25 -5.51
C LEU A 184 -4.89 -11.38 -4.79
N GLY A 185 -3.62 -11.17 -4.43
CA GLY A 185 -2.81 -12.15 -3.72
C GLY A 185 -1.62 -12.66 -4.52
N GLU A 186 -0.87 -13.54 -3.88
CA GLU A 186 0.16 -14.34 -4.54
C GLU A 186 -0.52 -15.48 -5.31
N TRP A 187 -0.21 -15.61 -6.60
CA TRP A 187 -0.77 -16.66 -7.45
C TRP A 187 0.28 -17.70 -7.81
N HIS A 188 -0.15 -18.95 -7.83
CA HIS A 188 0.59 -20.07 -8.39
C HIS A 188 -0.11 -20.58 -9.66
N HIS A 189 0.46 -21.62 -10.25
CA HIS A 189 -0.06 -22.30 -11.43
C HIS A 189 -1.58 -22.52 -11.41
N ASP A 190 -2.12 -23.03 -10.30
CA ASP A 190 -3.55 -23.34 -10.17
C ASP A 190 -4.43 -22.09 -10.31
N GLN A 191 -4.05 -20.97 -9.68
CA GLN A 191 -4.81 -19.73 -9.78
C GLN A 191 -4.78 -19.18 -11.21
N PHE A 192 -3.63 -19.19 -11.88
CA PHE A 192 -3.52 -18.75 -13.27
C PHE A 192 -4.36 -19.64 -14.21
N ASN A 193 -4.26 -20.96 -14.08
CA ASN A 193 -5.03 -21.91 -14.90
C ASN A 193 -6.55 -21.75 -14.68
N GLN A 194 -6.99 -21.54 -13.43
CA GLN A 194 -8.41 -21.32 -13.11
C GLN A 194 -8.93 -19.98 -13.66
N ARG A 195 -8.06 -18.99 -13.83
CA ARG A 195 -8.44 -17.63 -14.26
C ARG A 195 -8.32 -17.41 -15.76
N ALA A 196 -7.50 -18.21 -16.44
CA ALA A 196 -7.39 -18.21 -17.89
C ALA A 196 -8.71 -18.71 -18.54
N SER A 197 -9.26 -17.93 -19.47
CA SER A 197 -10.53 -18.25 -20.14
C SER A 197 -10.47 -19.52 -21.00
N ASP A 198 -9.27 -19.90 -21.44
CA ASP A 198 -8.97 -21.08 -22.25
C ASP A 198 -8.23 -22.17 -21.45
N GLY A 199 -8.04 -21.96 -20.15
CA GLY A 199 -7.26 -22.84 -19.26
C GLY A 199 -5.74 -22.74 -19.44
N ASN A 200 -5.24 -21.82 -20.28
CA ASN A 200 -3.81 -21.62 -20.49
C ASN A 200 -3.26 -20.60 -19.50
N GLY A 201 -2.97 -21.05 -18.27
CA GLY A 201 -2.45 -20.20 -17.21
C GLY A 201 -1.08 -19.59 -17.52
N GLU A 202 -0.22 -20.30 -18.25
CA GLU A 202 1.10 -19.82 -18.64
C GLU A 202 1.02 -18.58 -19.53
N SER A 203 0.15 -18.60 -20.54
CA SER A 203 -0.07 -17.42 -21.38
C SER A 203 -0.64 -16.24 -20.60
N LEU A 204 -1.52 -16.49 -19.62
CA LEU A 204 -2.02 -15.43 -18.74
C LEU A 204 -0.92 -14.88 -17.82
N TYR A 205 -0.04 -15.73 -17.31
CA TYR A 205 1.09 -15.36 -16.47
C TYR A 205 2.01 -14.38 -17.22
N TYR A 206 2.49 -14.74 -18.40
CA TYR A 206 3.34 -13.85 -19.21
C TYR A 206 2.62 -12.59 -19.70
N ALA A 207 1.30 -12.63 -19.86
CA ALA A 207 0.53 -11.43 -20.20
C ALA A 207 0.36 -10.47 -19.01
N ALA A 208 0.38 -10.99 -17.77
CA ALA A 208 0.21 -10.20 -16.56
C ALA A 208 1.53 -9.63 -16.02
N LEU A 209 2.65 -10.36 -16.15
CA LEU A 209 3.95 -9.93 -15.64
C LEU A 209 4.68 -9.10 -16.71
N GLU A 210 5.06 -7.88 -16.35
CA GLU A 210 5.94 -7.06 -17.18
C GLU A 210 7.40 -7.42 -16.87
N ASP A 211 8.22 -7.54 -17.91
CA ASP A 211 9.68 -7.73 -17.86
C ASP A 211 10.17 -8.97 -17.06
N VAL A 212 9.34 -10.00 -16.93
CA VAL A 212 9.78 -11.29 -16.37
C VAL A 212 10.61 -12.06 -17.41
N PRO A 213 11.72 -12.74 -17.02
CA PRO A 213 12.47 -13.58 -17.95
C PRO A 213 11.60 -14.69 -18.57
N ASP A 214 11.95 -15.09 -19.79
CA ASP A 214 11.38 -16.28 -20.40
C ASP A 214 11.67 -17.52 -19.51
N ASP A 215 10.82 -18.55 -19.64
CA ASP A 215 10.95 -19.84 -18.93
C ASP A 215 10.82 -19.80 -17.40
N THR A 216 10.31 -18.71 -16.81
CA THR A 216 10.03 -18.63 -15.36
C THR A 216 8.74 -19.31 -14.90
N TRP A 217 7.85 -19.70 -15.82
CA TRP A 217 6.58 -20.34 -15.47
C TRP A 217 6.77 -21.57 -14.58
N ASP A 218 7.66 -22.48 -14.97
CA ASP A 218 7.97 -23.70 -14.20
C ASP A 218 8.57 -23.42 -12.81
N SER A 219 9.11 -22.20 -12.61
CA SER A 219 9.69 -21.77 -11.33
C SER A 219 8.70 -21.04 -10.40
N LEU A 220 7.47 -20.81 -10.86
CA LEU A 220 6.43 -20.09 -10.12
C LEU A 220 5.98 -20.86 -8.85
N GLY A 221 6.06 -20.20 -7.70
CA GLY A 221 5.79 -20.77 -6.38
C GLY A 221 6.98 -21.54 -5.78
N HIS A 222 8.15 -21.46 -6.41
CA HIS A 222 9.39 -22.07 -5.94
C HIS A 222 10.51 -21.04 -5.85
N ALA A 223 11.05 -20.60 -6.98
CA ALA A 223 12.09 -19.58 -7.04
C ALA A 223 11.51 -18.21 -7.42
N VAL A 224 10.34 -18.18 -8.06
CA VAL A 224 9.65 -16.96 -8.49
C VAL A 224 8.31 -16.85 -7.79
N ASN A 225 8.01 -15.69 -7.21
CA ASN A 225 6.71 -15.39 -6.63
C ASN A 225 6.02 -14.30 -7.46
N ALA A 226 4.70 -14.42 -7.69
CA ALA A 226 3.94 -13.46 -8.50
C ALA A 226 2.79 -12.86 -7.69
N TYR A 227 2.81 -11.53 -7.56
CA TYR A 227 1.85 -10.74 -6.78
C TYR A 227 0.87 -10.06 -7.73
N VAL A 228 -0.36 -10.56 -7.78
CA VAL A 228 -1.31 -10.25 -8.85
C VAL A 228 -2.27 -9.13 -8.45
N PHE A 229 -2.55 -8.25 -9.40
CA PHE A 229 -3.45 -7.11 -9.29
C PHE A 229 -4.47 -7.09 -10.42
N GLU A 230 -5.65 -6.55 -10.14
CA GLU A 230 -6.70 -6.32 -11.13
C GLU A 230 -7.08 -4.83 -11.22
N CYS A 231 -7.17 -4.32 -12.44
CA CYS A 231 -7.76 -3.02 -12.69
C CYS A 231 -9.29 -3.14 -12.67
N LYS A 232 -9.94 -2.59 -11.64
CA LYS A 232 -11.41 -2.60 -11.55
C LYS A 232 -12.13 -1.79 -12.62
N GLN A 233 -11.42 -1.03 -13.46
CA GLN A 233 -12.01 -0.27 -14.56
C GLN A 233 -12.08 -1.05 -15.88
N CYS A 234 -11.02 -1.79 -16.21
CA CYS A 234 -10.91 -2.50 -17.49
C CYS A 234 -10.78 -4.02 -17.36
N GLY A 235 -10.68 -4.55 -16.14
CA GLY A 235 -10.50 -5.98 -15.86
C GLY A 235 -9.10 -6.51 -16.18
N ARG A 236 -8.16 -5.65 -16.60
CA ARG A 236 -6.79 -6.06 -16.91
C ARG A 236 -6.09 -6.55 -15.64
N LEU A 237 -5.43 -7.69 -15.76
CA LEU A 237 -4.49 -8.21 -14.76
C LEU A 237 -3.09 -7.68 -15.03
N ARG A 238 -2.38 -7.33 -13.95
CA ARG A 238 -0.93 -7.07 -13.93
C ARG A 238 -0.35 -7.74 -12.70
N ALA A 239 0.93 -8.04 -12.72
CA ALA A 239 1.64 -8.56 -11.55
C ALA A 239 3.05 -8.01 -11.51
N HIS A 240 3.59 -7.85 -10.30
CA HIS A 240 5.04 -7.80 -10.11
C HIS A 240 5.51 -9.12 -9.52
N TRP A 241 6.82 -9.33 -9.54
CA TRP A 241 7.42 -10.61 -9.18
C TRP A 241 8.72 -10.40 -8.41
N ASP A 242 9.05 -11.39 -7.59
CA ASP A 242 10.28 -11.45 -6.77
C ASP A 242 10.98 -12.79 -6.99
N PHE A 243 12.30 -12.84 -6.79
CA PHE A 243 13.05 -14.09 -6.60
C PHE A 243 13.27 -14.37 -5.11
N ASP A 244 13.11 -15.63 -4.70
CA ASP A 244 13.58 -16.14 -3.40
C ASP A 244 15.12 -16.26 -3.37
#